data_AF-A0A3D2V2M8-F1
#
_entry.id   AF-A0A3D2V2M8-F1
#
_cell.length_a   1.000
_cell.length_b   1.000
_cell.length_c   1.000
_cell.angle_alpha   90.00
_cell.angle_beta   90.00
_cell.angle_gamma   90.00
#
_symmetry.space_group_name_H-M   'P 1'
#
loop_
_entity.id
_entity.type
_entity.pdbx_description
1 polymer ?
#
loop_
_entity_poly.entity_id
_entity_poly.type
_entity_poly.pdbx_seq_one_letter_code
_entity_poly.pdbx_strand_id
1 'polypeptide(L)'
;MFVKTPQMTTCQQSSNSCRSTQFNQIPRRLQMTRDASALSIGQLVTLACTLEVSAPKPGNVHRSADFEDLCFQDFIDSAIAIGPVFDKALSLSLGELVLQSIQATQRLVATNTNLGLVLLMAPIAKAASSENLSDGISSVLENLTADDAHKVYEAINLAQSSSLGTADDMDVSAEPPTDLLLAMRHAQDRDMIAKQYVTGFTDLLTRIVPRLETELSNYDESEAIVRTHVWCMSAFPDSLIARKRGIDAAEASRTLAEEAVNVSDESEYWRLVSDLDFWLRCDGHARNPGTTADLVGAALLVSLLASRG
;
A
#
# COMPACT_ATOMS: atom_id res chain seq x y z
N MET A 1 -46.43 -55.91 21.91
CA MET A 1 -45.55 -56.89 21.25
C MET A 1 -44.17 -56.27 21.21
N PHE A 2 -43.29 -56.75 22.08
CA PHE A 2 -41.91 -56.27 22.24
C PHE A 2 -41.05 -56.65 21.03
N VAL A 3 -39.86 -56.01 20.93
CA VAL A 3 -38.59 -56.41 20.27
C VAL A 3 -38.12 -55.34 19.27
N LYS A 4 -36.91 -54.80 19.28
CA LYS A 4 -35.73 -54.79 20.18
C LYS A 4 -34.83 -53.64 19.71
N THR A 5 -34.26 -52.89 20.64
CA THR A 5 -33.12 -51.98 20.45
C THR A 5 -31.83 -52.76 20.14
N PRO A 6 -30.92 -52.29 19.27
CA PRO A 6 -29.57 -52.84 19.19
C PRO A 6 -28.70 -52.20 20.28
N GLN A 7 -28.02 -53.07 21.03
CA GLN A 7 -27.06 -52.72 22.08
C GLN A 7 -25.75 -52.19 21.50
N MET A 8 -25.16 -51.26 22.23
CA MET A 8 -23.76 -50.83 22.11
C MET A 8 -22.83 -52.02 22.31
N THR A 9 -21.88 -52.20 21.39
CA THR A 9 -20.70 -53.03 21.59
C THR A 9 -19.51 -52.12 21.82
N THR A 10 -19.01 -52.15 23.05
CA THR A 10 -17.71 -51.63 23.47
C THR A 10 -16.60 -52.31 22.68
N CYS A 11 -15.79 -51.54 21.93
CA CYS A 11 -14.51 -52.01 21.41
C CYS A 11 -13.40 -51.54 22.34
N GLN A 12 -12.75 -52.51 22.98
CA GLN A 12 -11.63 -52.32 23.88
C GLN A 12 -10.40 -51.77 23.14
N GLN A 13 -9.63 -51.00 23.90
CA GLN A 13 -8.33 -50.42 23.58
C GLN A 13 -7.39 -51.45 22.93
N SER A 14 -6.85 -51.11 21.77
CA SER A 14 -5.58 -51.64 21.30
C SER A 14 -4.61 -50.47 21.13
N SER A 15 -3.62 -50.48 22.01
CA SER A 15 -2.43 -49.64 21.97
C SER A 15 -1.69 -49.85 20.66
N ASN A 16 -1.66 -48.84 19.80
CA ASN A 16 -0.66 -48.74 18.74
C ASN A 16 -0.09 -47.32 18.76
N SER A 17 1.21 -47.27 19.04
CA SER A 17 2.05 -46.08 19.04
C SER A 17 1.99 -45.41 17.67
N CYS A 18 1.18 -44.37 17.55
CA CYS A 18 1.27 -43.47 16.40
C CYS A 18 2.51 -42.61 16.63
N ARG A 19 3.63 -43.05 16.04
CA ARG A 19 4.86 -42.27 15.97
C ARG A 19 4.50 -40.88 15.46
N SER A 20 4.83 -39.88 16.26
CA SER A 20 4.92 -38.49 15.87
C SER A 20 5.74 -38.38 14.59
N THR A 21 5.07 -38.29 13.45
CA THR A 21 5.67 -37.72 12.25
C THR A 21 5.95 -36.27 12.62
N GLN A 22 7.20 -36.00 12.98
CA GLN A 22 7.79 -34.68 12.96
C GLN A 22 7.39 -34.08 11.61
N PHE A 23 6.45 -33.14 11.62
CA PHE A 23 6.30 -32.22 10.52
C PHE A 23 7.66 -31.54 10.41
N ASN A 24 8.41 -31.96 9.39
CA ASN A 24 9.64 -31.32 8.98
C ASN A 24 9.39 -29.82 8.97
N GLN A 25 10.10 -29.11 9.84
CA GLN A 25 10.24 -27.67 9.75
C GLN A 25 10.74 -27.39 8.34
N ILE A 26 9.85 -26.89 7.47
CA ILE A 26 10.25 -26.27 6.23
C ILE A 26 11.19 -25.13 6.67
N PRO A 27 12.45 -25.11 6.23
CA PRO A 27 13.36 -24.05 6.61
C PRO A 27 12.75 -22.71 6.16
N ARG A 28 12.34 -21.89 7.13
CA ARG A 28 11.94 -20.49 6.89
C ARG A 28 13.18 -19.74 6.43
N ARG A 29 13.34 -19.61 5.12
CA ARG A 29 14.20 -18.61 4.48
C ARG A 29 13.62 -18.29 3.11
N LEU A 30 12.70 -17.34 3.09
CA LEU A 30 12.54 -16.45 1.95
C LEU A 30 13.00 -15.07 2.43
N GLN A 31 14.30 -14.94 2.73
CA GLN A 31 14.97 -13.68 2.40
C GLN A 31 14.68 -13.44 0.92
N MET A 32 14.44 -12.20 0.48
CA MET A 32 14.28 -11.90 -0.94
C MET A 32 15.50 -12.41 -1.73
N THR A 33 15.45 -13.65 -2.18
CA THR A 33 16.38 -14.29 -3.12
C THR A 33 15.88 -14.11 -4.54
N ARG A 34 15.03 -13.10 -4.77
CA ARG A 34 14.68 -12.66 -6.12
C ARG A 34 15.81 -11.76 -6.56
N ASP A 35 16.62 -12.25 -7.49
CA ASP A 35 17.54 -11.40 -8.24
C ASP A 35 16.71 -10.39 -9.06
N ALA A 36 16.42 -9.25 -8.43
CA ALA A 36 15.67 -8.16 -9.03
C ALA A 36 16.53 -7.35 -10.02
N SER A 37 17.84 -7.61 -10.10
CA SER A 37 18.77 -6.86 -10.96
C SER A 37 18.36 -6.92 -12.44
N ALA A 38 17.76 -8.04 -12.86
CA ALA A 38 17.29 -8.26 -14.22
C ALA A 38 15.94 -7.60 -14.55
N LEU A 39 15.21 -7.09 -13.55
CA LEU A 39 13.90 -6.47 -13.76
C LEU A 39 14.06 -4.99 -14.16
N SER A 40 13.21 -4.54 -15.08
CA SER A 40 13.07 -3.13 -15.44
C SER A 40 12.36 -2.34 -14.33
N ILE A 41 12.44 -1.00 -14.37
CA ILE A 41 11.74 -0.13 -13.41
C ILE A 41 10.23 -0.39 -13.46
N GLY A 42 9.65 -0.53 -14.66
CA GLY A 42 8.26 -0.86 -14.84
C GLY A 42 7.86 -2.19 -14.22
N GLN A 43 8.67 -3.23 -14.40
CA GLN A 43 8.42 -4.54 -13.79
C GLN A 43 8.48 -4.50 -12.26
N LEU A 44 9.39 -3.71 -11.69
CA LEU A 44 9.50 -3.54 -10.23
C LEU A 44 8.30 -2.77 -9.66
N VAL A 45 7.82 -1.75 -10.37
CA VAL A 45 6.59 -1.04 -10.03
C VAL A 45 5.39 -1.97 -10.10
N THR A 46 5.22 -2.73 -11.19
CA THR A 46 4.15 -3.73 -11.30
C THR A 46 4.21 -4.73 -10.15
N LEU A 47 5.41 -5.21 -9.81
CA LEU A 47 5.61 -6.15 -8.70
C LEU A 47 5.25 -5.51 -7.36
N ALA A 48 5.72 -4.30 -7.06
CA ALA A 48 5.40 -3.59 -5.83
C ALA A 48 3.89 -3.42 -5.64
N CYS A 49 3.18 -2.94 -6.67
CA CYS A 49 1.72 -2.81 -6.64
C CYS A 49 1.02 -4.15 -6.46
N THR A 50 1.49 -5.21 -7.15
CA THR A 50 0.90 -6.55 -7.04
C THR A 50 1.08 -7.14 -5.65
N LEU A 51 2.26 -6.98 -5.05
CA LEU A 51 2.55 -7.43 -3.68
C LEU A 51 1.69 -6.68 -2.67
N GLU A 52 1.60 -5.36 -2.83
CA GLU A 52 0.79 -4.49 -1.99
C GLU A 52 -0.67 -4.97 -1.97
N VAL A 53 -1.36 -5.03 -3.11
CA VAL A 53 -2.79 -5.41 -3.15
C VAL A 53 -3.04 -6.89 -2.82
N SER A 54 -2.05 -7.77 -3.01
CA SER A 54 -2.22 -9.20 -2.68
C SER A 54 -2.21 -9.48 -1.18
N ALA A 55 -1.53 -8.65 -0.39
CA ALA A 55 -1.48 -8.82 1.06
C ALA A 55 -2.83 -8.44 1.70
N PRO A 56 -3.35 -9.24 2.66
CA PRO A 56 -4.65 -9.03 3.28
C PRO A 56 -4.60 -7.93 4.35
N LYS A 57 -4.36 -6.70 3.91
CA LYS A 57 -4.23 -5.52 4.79
C LYS A 57 -5.60 -5.12 5.32
N PRO A 58 -5.72 -4.83 6.63
CA PRO A 58 -7.00 -4.52 7.24
C PRO A 58 -7.66 -3.30 6.60
N GLY A 59 -8.95 -3.39 6.31
CA GLY A 59 -9.74 -2.31 5.74
C GLY A 59 -9.48 -1.97 4.27
N ASN A 60 -8.58 -2.66 3.57
CA ASN A 60 -8.29 -2.40 2.15
C ASN A 60 -8.68 -3.57 1.24
N VAL A 61 -8.66 -3.34 -0.07
CA VAL A 61 -8.90 -4.39 -1.07
C VAL A 61 -7.75 -5.39 -1.05
N HIS A 62 -8.10 -6.67 -1.13
CA HIS A 62 -7.17 -7.76 -1.39
C HIS A 62 -7.94 -8.93 -2.00
N ARG A 63 -7.23 -10.00 -2.36
CA ARG A 63 -7.81 -11.16 -3.07
C ARG A 63 -9.08 -11.79 -2.47
N SER A 64 -9.29 -11.64 -1.16
CA SER A 64 -10.43 -12.23 -0.45
C SER A 64 -11.44 -11.20 0.05
N ALA A 65 -11.23 -9.91 -0.24
CA ALA A 65 -12.12 -8.83 0.18
C ALA A 65 -12.09 -7.67 -0.82
N ASP A 66 -13.21 -7.50 -1.52
CA ASP A 66 -13.47 -6.40 -2.44
C ASP A 66 -14.44 -5.38 -1.80
N PHE A 67 -14.59 -4.22 -2.43
CA PHE A 67 -15.72 -3.30 -2.23
C PHE A 67 -16.68 -3.37 -3.43
N GLU A 68 -17.88 -2.80 -3.28
CA GLU A 68 -18.92 -2.84 -4.32
C GLU A 68 -18.46 -2.21 -5.65
N ASP A 69 -17.65 -1.17 -5.57
CA ASP A 69 -17.16 -0.37 -6.69
C ASP A 69 -15.65 -0.53 -6.95
N LEU A 70 -14.95 -1.41 -6.22
CA LEU A 70 -13.50 -1.50 -6.27
C LEU A 70 -13.04 -2.91 -5.87
N CYS A 71 -12.47 -3.66 -6.81
CA CYS A 71 -12.06 -5.05 -6.61
C CYS A 71 -10.58 -5.30 -6.85
N PHE A 72 -10.08 -6.45 -6.38
CA PHE A 72 -8.69 -6.86 -6.54
C PHE A 72 -8.22 -6.84 -8.00
N GLN A 73 -9.07 -7.23 -8.95
CA GLN A 73 -8.71 -7.26 -10.37
C GLN A 73 -8.42 -5.86 -10.92
N ASP A 74 -9.15 -4.84 -10.45
CA ASP A 74 -8.93 -3.45 -10.85
C ASP A 74 -7.50 -3.00 -10.52
N PHE A 75 -7.01 -3.33 -9.31
CA PHE A 75 -5.64 -3.01 -8.90
C PHE A 75 -4.58 -3.76 -9.71
N ILE A 76 -4.82 -5.05 -10.03
CA ILE A 76 -3.91 -5.83 -10.86
C ILE A 76 -3.82 -5.27 -12.29
N ASP A 77 -4.97 -4.95 -12.89
CA ASP A 77 -5.02 -4.36 -14.24
C ASP A 77 -4.32 -3.00 -14.24
N SER A 78 -4.50 -2.21 -13.18
CA SER A 78 -3.83 -0.93 -12.99
C SER A 78 -2.30 -1.08 -12.86
N ALA A 79 -1.82 -2.06 -12.09
CA ALA A 79 -0.40 -2.35 -11.93
C ALA A 79 0.27 -2.78 -13.25
N ILE A 80 -0.45 -3.55 -14.07
CA ILE A 80 0.00 -3.97 -15.41
C ILE A 80 0.00 -2.77 -16.37
N ALA A 81 -1.01 -1.90 -16.30
CA ALA A 81 -1.14 -0.73 -17.17
C ALA A 81 0.02 0.26 -17.01
N ILE A 82 0.43 0.53 -15.76
CA ILE A 82 1.45 1.55 -15.48
C ILE A 82 2.88 1.06 -15.72
N GLY A 83 3.14 -0.26 -15.65
CA GLY A 83 4.48 -0.84 -15.82
C GLY A 83 5.22 -0.31 -17.07
N PRO A 84 4.66 -0.45 -18.29
CA PRO A 84 5.28 0.05 -19.52
C PRO A 84 5.48 1.59 -19.56
N VAL A 85 4.71 2.34 -18.77
CA VAL A 85 4.89 3.80 -18.63
C VAL A 85 6.09 4.08 -17.72
N PHE A 86 6.21 3.36 -16.60
CA PHE A 86 7.32 3.47 -15.67
C PHE A 86 8.67 2.99 -16.23
N ASP A 87 8.69 2.12 -17.24
CA ASP A 87 9.92 1.83 -18.01
C ASP A 87 10.51 3.08 -18.70
N LYS A 88 9.71 4.13 -18.88
CA LYS A 88 10.12 5.42 -19.46
C LYS A 88 10.40 6.48 -18.40
N ALA A 89 10.49 6.13 -17.11
CA ALA A 89 10.66 7.11 -16.02
C ALA A 89 11.90 8.03 -16.20
N LEU A 90 12.97 7.52 -16.80
CA LEU A 90 14.20 8.29 -17.04
C LEU A 90 14.10 9.25 -18.23
N SER A 91 13.15 9.04 -19.16
CA SER A 91 12.99 9.89 -20.35
C SER A 91 11.82 10.87 -20.26
N LEU A 92 10.80 10.57 -19.45
CA LEU A 92 9.66 11.45 -19.20
C LEU A 92 9.96 12.44 -18.07
N SER A 93 9.37 13.63 -18.12
CA SER A 93 9.25 14.51 -16.95
C SER A 93 8.39 13.86 -15.84
N LEU A 94 8.38 14.43 -14.63
CA LEU A 94 7.57 13.86 -13.54
C LEU A 94 6.08 13.94 -13.88
N GLY A 95 5.63 15.09 -14.36
CA GLY A 95 4.23 15.30 -14.73
C GLY A 95 3.80 14.41 -15.88
N GLU A 96 4.64 14.23 -16.91
CA GLU A 96 4.34 13.28 -17.99
C GLU A 96 4.23 11.83 -17.50
N LEU A 97 5.12 11.41 -16.59
CA LEU A 97 5.10 10.07 -16.02
C LEU A 97 3.80 9.83 -15.25
N VAL A 98 3.40 10.78 -14.39
CA VAL A 98 2.16 10.69 -13.61
C VAL A 98 0.94 10.70 -14.54
N LEU A 99 0.83 11.66 -15.46
CA LEU A 99 -0.31 11.79 -16.37
C LEU A 99 -0.47 10.56 -17.27
N GLN A 100 0.62 10.09 -17.89
CA GLN A 100 0.56 8.90 -18.74
C GLN A 100 0.19 7.64 -17.96
N SER A 101 0.62 7.51 -16.70
CA SER A 101 0.24 6.36 -15.85
C SER A 101 -1.26 6.37 -15.51
N ILE A 102 -1.84 7.53 -15.19
CA ILE A 102 -3.29 7.63 -14.97
C ILE A 102 -4.06 7.38 -16.27
N GLN A 103 -3.62 7.96 -17.39
CA GLN A 103 -4.22 7.69 -18.71
C GLN A 103 -4.12 6.22 -19.13
N ALA A 104 -3.06 5.50 -18.74
CA ALA A 104 -2.93 4.07 -18.99
C ALA A 104 -3.93 3.26 -18.14
N THR A 105 -4.04 3.61 -16.86
CA THR A 105 -4.96 2.96 -15.91
C THR A 105 -6.42 3.08 -16.38
N GLN A 106 -6.84 4.28 -16.79
CA GLN A 106 -8.21 4.54 -17.24
C GLN A 106 -8.66 3.80 -18.49
N ARG A 107 -7.73 3.28 -19.29
CA ARG A 107 -8.09 2.46 -20.45
C ARG A 107 -8.58 1.09 -20.05
N LEU A 108 -8.22 0.62 -18.86
CA LEU A 108 -8.53 -0.72 -18.36
C LEU A 108 -9.54 -0.68 -17.21
N VAL A 109 -9.49 0.35 -16.38
CA VAL A 109 -10.25 0.43 -15.14
C VAL A 109 -11.02 1.74 -15.06
N ALA A 110 -12.30 1.67 -14.68
CA ALA A 110 -13.18 2.84 -14.60
C ALA A 110 -13.00 3.64 -13.29
N THR A 111 -12.51 3.01 -12.23
CA THR A 111 -12.35 3.59 -10.90
C THR A 111 -10.89 3.95 -10.60
N ASN A 112 -10.70 4.89 -9.67
CA ASN A 112 -9.36 5.26 -9.22
C ASN A 112 -8.81 4.21 -8.26
N THR A 113 -7.79 3.51 -8.70
CA THR A 113 -7.12 2.43 -7.96
C THR A 113 -5.72 2.82 -7.49
N ASN A 114 -5.04 3.74 -8.15
CA ASN A 114 -3.58 3.86 -8.02
C ASN A 114 -3.01 5.28 -8.09
N LEU A 115 -3.84 6.34 -8.04
CA LEU A 115 -3.31 7.72 -8.10
C LEU A 115 -2.28 7.98 -6.99
N GLY A 116 -2.57 7.58 -5.76
CA GLY A 116 -1.68 7.80 -4.63
C GLY A 116 -0.35 7.05 -4.78
N LEU A 117 -0.42 5.76 -5.12
CA LEU A 117 0.75 4.95 -5.52
C LEU A 117 1.57 5.62 -6.63
N VAL A 118 0.94 6.06 -7.71
CA VAL A 118 1.66 6.70 -8.84
C VAL A 118 2.36 7.98 -8.40
N LEU A 119 1.71 8.83 -7.60
CA LEU A 119 2.31 10.06 -7.07
C LEU A 119 3.52 9.75 -6.17
N LEU A 120 3.47 8.71 -5.34
CA LEU A 120 4.61 8.33 -4.50
C LEU A 120 5.72 7.64 -5.30
N MET A 121 5.37 6.75 -6.23
CA MET A 121 6.32 5.94 -6.97
C MET A 121 7.02 6.70 -8.09
N ALA A 122 6.41 7.72 -8.68
CA ALA A 122 7.00 8.47 -9.79
C ALA A 122 8.32 9.16 -9.41
N PRO A 123 8.44 9.92 -8.30
CA PRO A 123 9.73 10.47 -7.87
C PRO A 123 10.78 9.40 -7.58
N ILE A 124 10.37 8.29 -6.94
CA ILE A 124 11.24 7.15 -6.61
C ILE A 124 11.80 6.50 -7.90
N ALA A 125 10.94 6.25 -8.88
CA ALA A 125 11.32 5.65 -10.15
C ALA A 125 12.24 6.56 -10.97
N LYS A 126 12.02 7.88 -10.96
CA LYS A 126 12.93 8.84 -11.61
C LYS A 126 14.30 8.91 -10.96
N ALA A 127 14.36 8.68 -9.65
CA ALA A 127 15.59 8.64 -8.86
C ALA A 127 16.27 7.26 -8.86
N ALA A 128 15.71 6.25 -9.54
CA ALA A 128 16.18 4.86 -9.47
C ALA A 128 17.60 4.62 -9.99
N SER A 129 18.17 5.56 -10.76
CA SER A 129 19.55 5.49 -11.25
C SER A 129 20.54 6.30 -10.39
N SER A 130 20.07 7.00 -9.36
CA SER A 130 20.91 7.73 -8.43
C SER A 130 21.60 6.79 -7.45
N GLU A 131 22.88 7.05 -7.15
CA GLU A 131 23.63 6.26 -6.14
C GLU A 131 22.99 6.37 -4.75
N ASN A 132 22.48 7.56 -4.41
CA ASN A 132 21.68 7.81 -3.23
C ASN A 132 20.26 8.18 -3.65
N LEU A 133 19.28 7.35 -3.28
CA LEU A 133 17.88 7.53 -3.64
C LEU A 133 17.30 8.83 -3.06
N SER A 134 17.67 9.20 -1.84
CA SER A 134 17.21 10.43 -1.18
C SER A 134 17.66 11.68 -1.93
N ASP A 135 18.92 11.72 -2.35
CA ASP A 135 19.48 12.84 -3.13
C ASP A 135 18.85 12.88 -4.53
N GLY A 136 18.63 11.72 -5.14
CA GLY A 136 17.93 11.59 -6.41
C GLY A 136 16.50 12.13 -6.36
N ILE A 137 15.72 11.75 -5.33
CA ILE A 137 14.35 12.25 -5.13
C ILE A 137 14.38 13.77 -4.91
N SER A 138 15.30 14.26 -4.07
CA SER A 138 15.45 15.71 -3.81
C SER A 138 15.72 16.47 -5.11
N SER A 139 16.64 15.97 -5.95
CA SER A 139 16.94 16.54 -7.27
C SER A 139 15.72 16.51 -8.21
N VAL A 140 14.93 15.44 -8.21
CA VAL A 140 13.69 15.37 -9.01
C VAL A 140 12.70 16.45 -8.56
N LEU A 141 12.52 16.64 -7.25
CA LEU A 141 11.57 17.62 -6.70
C LEU A 141 12.03 19.07 -6.90
N GLU A 142 13.34 19.35 -6.77
CA GLU A 142 13.91 20.68 -6.98
C GLU A 142 13.83 21.15 -8.45
N ASN A 143 13.79 20.21 -9.40
CA ASN A 143 13.74 20.50 -10.82
C ASN A 143 12.32 20.46 -11.42
N LEU A 144 11.28 20.46 -10.58
CA LEU A 144 9.89 20.51 -11.05
C LEU A 144 9.59 21.81 -11.80
N THR A 145 8.86 21.67 -12.89
CA THR A 145 8.44 22.80 -13.74
C THR A 145 6.95 23.08 -13.58
N ALA A 146 6.50 24.25 -14.07
CA ALA A 146 5.07 24.55 -14.15
C ALA A 146 4.31 23.55 -15.05
N ASP A 147 4.96 23.02 -16.07
CA ASP A 147 4.40 22.00 -16.95
C ASP A 147 4.23 20.66 -16.22
N ASP A 148 5.15 20.29 -15.32
CA ASP A 148 4.96 19.14 -14.42
C ASP A 148 3.74 19.33 -13.54
N ALA A 149 3.59 20.52 -12.94
CA ALA A 149 2.47 20.85 -12.08
C ALA A 149 1.12 20.75 -12.82
N HIS A 150 1.03 21.32 -14.03
CA HIS A 150 -0.15 21.22 -14.89
C HIS A 150 -0.51 19.77 -15.20
N LYS A 151 0.46 18.94 -15.59
CA LYS A 151 0.22 17.53 -15.93
C LYS A 151 -0.18 16.69 -14.72
N VAL A 152 0.39 16.95 -13.54
CA VAL A 152 -0.02 16.28 -12.29
C VAL A 152 -1.47 16.64 -11.94
N TYR A 153 -1.85 17.92 -12.04
CA TYR A 153 -3.24 18.33 -11.81
C TYR A 153 -4.20 17.76 -12.86
N GLU A 154 -3.79 17.70 -14.14
CA GLU A 154 -4.55 17.01 -15.18
C GLU A 154 -4.75 15.54 -14.83
N ALA A 155 -3.71 14.85 -14.36
CA ALA A 155 -3.78 13.46 -13.95
C ALA A 155 -4.73 13.25 -12.76
N ILE A 156 -4.67 14.16 -11.79
CA ILE A 156 -5.56 14.15 -10.62
C ILE A 156 -7.02 14.32 -11.03
N ASN A 157 -7.30 15.32 -11.88
CA ASN A 157 -8.64 15.57 -12.40
C ASN A 157 -9.14 14.41 -13.24
N LEU A 158 -8.26 13.84 -14.06
CA LEU A 158 -8.55 12.69 -14.88
C LEU A 158 -8.93 11.51 -14.01
N ALA A 159 -8.16 11.19 -12.96
CA ALA A 159 -8.41 10.08 -12.05
C ALA A 159 -9.76 10.15 -11.31
N GLN A 160 -10.56 11.21 -11.48
CA GLN A 160 -11.88 11.38 -10.85
C GLN A 160 -11.82 11.07 -9.36
N SER A 161 -10.75 11.48 -8.67
CA SER A 161 -10.65 11.31 -7.23
C SER A 161 -11.70 12.19 -6.56
N SER A 162 -12.92 11.69 -6.45
CA SER A 162 -14.03 12.24 -5.66
C SER A 162 -13.62 12.48 -4.21
N SER A 163 -12.55 11.79 -3.80
CA SER A 163 -11.85 11.95 -2.55
C SER A 163 -10.84 13.10 -2.54
N LEU A 164 -10.75 14.09 -3.43
CA LEU A 164 -9.87 15.25 -3.19
C LEU A 164 -10.59 16.49 -2.66
N GLY A 165 -11.92 16.53 -2.72
CA GLY A 165 -12.73 17.59 -2.14
C GLY A 165 -12.48 18.97 -2.74
N THR A 166 -13.42 19.88 -2.52
CA THR A 166 -13.24 21.32 -2.76
C THR A 166 -12.50 21.89 -1.56
N ALA A 167 -11.19 22.07 -1.66
CA ALA A 167 -10.46 22.86 -0.66
C ALA A 167 -10.60 24.34 -0.99
N ASP A 168 -11.03 25.16 -0.03
CA ASP A 168 -11.27 26.61 -0.20
C ASP A 168 -10.05 27.40 -0.71
N ASP A 169 -8.82 26.86 -0.61
CA ASP A 169 -7.60 27.57 -1.02
C ASP A 169 -6.89 27.02 -2.26
N MET A 170 -7.17 25.79 -2.71
CA MET A 170 -6.54 25.18 -3.91
C MET A 170 -7.43 24.02 -4.38
N ASP A 171 -8.58 24.33 -4.95
CA ASP A 171 -9.44 23.33 -5.59
C ASP A 171 -8.67 22.69 -6.76
N VAL A 172 -8.63 21.37 -6.82
CA VAL A 172 -8.05 20.64 -7.96
C VAL A 172 -8.83 20.89 -9.25
N SER A 173 -10.08 21.38 -9.14
CA SER A 173 -10.89 21.88 -10.25
C SER A 173 -10.53 23.30 -10.72
N ALA A 174 -9.69 24.03 -9.97
CA ALA A 174 -9.20 25.36 -10.34
C ALA A 174 -8.02 25.29 -11.35
N GLU A 175 -7.59 26.46 -11.83
CA GLU A 175 -6.44 26.57 -12.72
C GLU A 175 -5.19 25.96 -12.04
N PRO A 176 -4.49 25.03 -12.70
CA PRO A 176 -3.39 24.33 -12.07
C PRO A 176 -2.25 25.30 -11.70
N PRO A 177 -1.62 25.10 -10.54
CA PRO A 177 -0.59 26.00 -10.05
C PRO A 177 0.66 25.94 -10.92
N THR A 178 1.39 27.05 -10.95
CA THR A 178 2.71 27.09 -11.59
C THR A 178 3.81 26.38 -10.78
N ASP A 179 3.55 26.07 -9.51
CA ASP A 179 4.48 25.39 -8.59
C ASP A 179 3.77 24.26 -7.84
N LEU A 180 4.10 23.02 -8.19
CA LEU A 180 3.54 21.82 -7.57
C LEU A 180 3.91 21.70 -6.09
N LEU A 181 5.15 22.05 -5.71
CA LEU A 181 5.59 21.92 -4.32
C LEU A 181 4.90 22.95 -3.43
N LEU A 182 4.64 24.15 -3.92
CA LEU A 182 3.83 25.13 -3.20
C LEU A 182 2.43 24.58 -2.92
N ALA A 183 1.78 23.96 -3.91
CA ALA A 183 0.48 23.31 -3.72
C ALA A 183 0.54 22.19 -2.68
N MET A 184 1.56 21.32 -2.75
CA MET A 184 1.77 20.25 -1.77
C MET A 184 2.00 20.82 -0.35
N ARG A 185 2.69 21.96 -0.21
CA ARG A 185 2.86 22.65 1.09
C ARG A 185 1.54 23.10 1.71
N HIS A 186 0.58 23.55 0.90
CA HIS A 186 -0.75 23.90 1.40
C HIS A 186 -1.57 22.68 1.86
N ALA A 187 -1.25 21.49 1.35
CA ALA A 187 -1.96 20.25 1.69
C ALA A 187 -1.26 19.38 2.75
N GLN A 188 0.02 19.62 3.05
CA GLN A 188 0.89 18.71 3.84
C GLN A 188 0.34 18.31 5.22
N ASP A 189 -0.42 19.18 5.88
CA ASP A 189 -0.95 18.90 7.22
C ASP A 189 -2.17 17.96 7.21
N ARG A 190 -2.81 17.79 6.04
CA ARG A 190 -4.03 16.98 5.86
C ARG A 190 -3.89 15.87 4.82
N ASP A 191 -2.77 15.81 4.11
CA ASP A 191 -2.48 14.82 3.08
C ASP A 191 -1.03 14.30 3.23
N MET A 192 -0.91 13.01 3.52
CA MET A 192 0.40 12.39 3.78
C MET A 192 1.27 12.27 2.52
N ILE A 193 0.66 12.15 1.34
CA ILE A 193 1.40 12.14 0.06
C ILE A 193 1.98 13.53 -0.18
N ALA A 194 1.18 14.58 0.01
CA ALA A 194 1.67 15.95 -0.06
C ALA A 194 2.81 16.20 0.92
N LYS A 195 2.69 15.69 2.15
CA LYS A 195 3.78 15.76 3.13
C LYS A 195 5.07 15.07 2.64
N GLN A 196 4.98 13.92 1.96
CA GLN A 196 6.19 13.29 1.39
C GLN A 196 6.85 14.19 0.35
N TYR A 197 6.09 14.83 -0.55
CA TYR A 197 6.65 15.78 -1.52
C TYR A 197 7.36 16.96 -0.83
N VAL A 198 6.78 17.51 0.23
CA VAL A 198 7.34 18.67 0.94
C VAL A 198 8.59 18.31 1.75
N THR A 199 8.63 17.11 2.31
CA THR A 199 9.70 16.65 3.21
C THR A 199 10.73 15.77 2.51
N GLY A 200 10.74 15.70 1.19
CA GLY A 200 11.67 14.88 0.43
C GLY A 200 11.58 13.39 0.77
N PHE A 201 10.37 12.90 1.03
CA PHE A 201 10.07 11.50 1.35
C PHE A 201 10.72 11.00 2.65
N THR A 202 11.03 11.90 3.59
CA THR A 202 11.71 11.56 4.84
C THR A 202 10.98 10.47 5.64
N ASP A 203 9.67 10.60 5.89
CA ASP A 203 8.92 9.60 6.64
C ASP A 203 8.95 8.22 5.94
N LEU A 204 8.80 8.19 4.61
CA LEU A 204 8.89 6.95 3.84
C LEU A 204 10.28 6.30 3.99
N LEU A 205 11.35 7.03 3.70
CA LEU A 205 12.71 6.48 3.62
C LEU A 205 13.31 6.14 4.99
N THR A 206 13.03 6.95 6.02
CA THR A 206 13.70 6.79 7.32
C THR A 206 12.85 6.04 8.35
N ARG A 207 11.57 5.79 8.08
CA ARG A 207 10.66 5.11 9.03
C ARG A 207 9.93 3.93 8.42
N ILE A 208 9.23 4.12 7.29
CA ILE A 208 8.38 3.07 6.71
C ILE A 208 9.23 1.98 6.05
N VAL A 209 10.24 2.34 5.25
CA VAL A 209 11.15 1.37 4.62
C VAL A 209 11.92 0.55 5.67
N PRO A 210 12.56 1.14 6.70
CA PRO A 210 13.21 0.35 7.76
C PRO A 210 12.24 -0.55 8.54
N ARG A 211 10.98 -0.11 8.74
CA ARG A 211 9.95 -0.96 9.34
C ARG A 211 9.68 -2.17 8.45
N LEU A 212 9.43 -1.96 7.17
CA LEU A 212 9.18 -3.03 6.20
C LEU A 212 10.33 -4.03 6.15
N GLU A 213 11.57 -3.57 6.08
CA GLU A 213 12.75 -4.43 6.06
C GLU A 213 12.90 -5.27 7.35
N THR A 214 12.58 -4.67 8.50
CA THR A 214 12.54 -5.38 9.78
C THR A 214 11.48 -6.48 9.76
N GLU A 215 10.28 -6.19 9.26
CA GLU A 215 9.20 -7.19 9.16
C GLU A 215 9.54 -8.30 8.17
N LEU A 216 10.09 -7.96 6.99
CA LEU A 216 10.54 -8.93 5.99
C LEU A 216 11.67 -9.84 6.49
N SER A 217 12.43 -9.40 7.49
CA SER A 217 13.47 -10.22 8.12
C SER A 217 12.91 -11.23 9.12
N ASN A 218 11.71 -10.98 9.65
CA ASN A 218 11.10 -11.76 10.73
C ASN A 218 9.94 -12.65 10.26
N TYR A 219 9.22 -12.24 9.21
CA TYR A 219 7.98 -12.84 8.76
C TYR A 219 8.01 -13.11 7.25
N ASP A 220 7.03 -13.85 6.72
CA ASP A 220 6.88 -13.98 5.27
C ASP A 220 6.41 -12.67 4.63
N GLU A 221 6.56 -12.56 3.31
CA GLU A 221 6.28 -11.34 2.53
C GLU A 221 4.87 -10.78 2.78
N SER A 222 3.85 -11.64 2.79
CA SER A 222 2.47 -11.21 2.98
C SER A 222 2.24 -10.71 4.40
N GLU A 223 2.73 -11.45 5.40
CA GLU A 223 2.61 -11.06 6.80
C GLU A 223 3.39 -9.77 7.11
N ALA A 224 4.60 -9.63 6.56
CA ALA A 224 5.43 -8.45 6.72
C ALA A 224 4.76 -7.18 6.18
N ILE A 225 4.09 -7.28 5.03
CA ILE A 225 3.31 -6.18 4.44
C ILE A 225 2.15 -5.80 5.36
N VAL A 226 1.41 -6.78 5.89
CA VAL A 226 0.29 -6.53 6.82
C VAL A 226 0.78 -5.86 8.11
N ARG A 227 1.86 -6.38 8.72
CA ARG A 227 2.44 -5.79 9.93
C ARG A 227 2.94 -4.37 9.72
N THR A 228 3.59 -4.12 8.58
CA THR A 228 4.02 -2.77 8.20
C THR A 228 2.84 -1.84 8.02
N HIS A 229 1.75 -2.31 7.39
CA HIS A 229 0.53 -1.54 7.22
C HIS A 229 -0.10 -1.16 8.56
N VAL A 230 -0.31 -2.13 9.46
CA VAL A 230 -0.86 -1.89 10.81
C VAL A 230 0.05 -0.93 11.60
N TRP A 231 1.37 -1.10 11.50
CA TRP A 231 2.31 -0.15 12.11
C TRP A 231 2.19 1.26 11.55
N CYS A 232 2.08 1.41 10.22
CA CYS A 232 1.87 2.72 9.60
C CYS A 232 0.59 3.38 10.10
N MET A 233 -0.51 2.61 10.18
CA MET A 233 -1.77 3.11 10.73
C MET A 233 -1.63 3.58 12.17
N SER A 234 -0.82 2.89 13.01
CA SER A 234 -0.59 3.30 14.41
C SER A 234 0.28 4.55 14.53
N ALA A 235 1.19 4.77 13.57
CA ALA A 235 2.14 5.86 13.56
C ALA A 235 1.58 7.13 12.91
N PHE A 236 0.61 7.00 12.01
CA PHE A 236 0.09 8.08 11.19
C PHE A 236 -1.43 7.93 10.98
N PRO A 237 -2.24 8.93 11.35
CA PRO A 237 -3.65 8.96 10.95
C PRO A 237 -3.78 8.93 9.42
N ASP A 238 -4.65 8.07 8.90
CA ASP A 238 -4.82 7.93 7.45
C ASP A 238 -5.56 9.14 6.85
N SER A 239 -4.93 9.83 5.89
CA SER A 239 -5.50 11.03 5.29
C SER A 239 -6.71 10.77 4.39
N LEU A 240 -6.87 9.58 3.82
CA LEU A 240 -8.07 9.22 3.06
C LEU A 240 -9.26 9.04 4.00
N ILE A 241 -9.06 8.36 5.14
CA ILE A 241 -10.08 8.24 6.19
C ILE A 241 -10.43 9.63 6.72
N ALA A 242 -9.44 10.45 7.06
CA ALA A 242 -9.64 11.80 7.60
C ALA A 242 -10.49 12.66 6.66
N ARG A 243 -10.32 12.49 5.35
CA ARG A 243 -11.05 13.23 4.34
C ARG A 243 -12.47 12.73 4.09
N LYS A 244 -12.68 11.41 4.13
CA LYS A 244 -14.02 10.81 3.94
C LYS A 244 -14.89 10.88 5.20
N ARG A 245 -14.28 10.83 6.39
CA ARG A 245 -14.98 10.64 7.68
C ARG A 245 -14.52 11.58 8.81
N GLY A 246 -13.61 12.52 8.54
CA GLY A 246 -13.10 13.47 9.51
C GLY A 246 -11.91 12.93 10.31
N ILE A 247 -11.14 13.86 10.91
CA ILE A 247 -9.92 13.53 11.66
C ILE A 247 -10.19 12.58 12.83
N ASP A 248 -11.33 12.69 13.50
CA ASP A 248 -11.69 11.82 14.63
C ASP A 248 -11.79 10.34 14.21
N ALA A 249 -12.28 10.06 13.00
CA ALA A 249 -12.32 8.69 12.48
C ALA A 249 -10.92 8.17 12.13
N ALA A 250 -10.05 9.03 11.60
CA ALA A 250 -8.65 8.66 11.33
C ALA A 250 -7.89 8.37 12.63
N GLU A 251 -8.06 9.20 13.67
CA GLU A 251 -7.49 8.98 15.00
C GLU A 251 -8.03 7.70 15.66
N ALA A 252 -9.32 7.42 15.54
CA ALA A 252 -9.89 6.16 16.03
C ALA A 252 -9.25 4.93 15.36
N SER A 253 -9.02 5.00 14.03
CA SER A 253 -8.31 3.93 13.30
C SER A 253 -6.87 3.77 13.78
N ARG A 254 -6.18 4.89 14.08
CA ARG A 254 -4.82 4.90 14.63
C ARG A 254 -4.77 4.25 16.00
N THR A 255 -5.70 4.58 16.90
CA THR A 255 -5.77 3.99 18.25
C THR A 255 -5.99 2.48 18.20
N LEU A 256 -6.89 1.99 17.36
CA LEU A 256 -7.12 0.55 17.19
C LEU A 256 -5.88 -0.17 16.65
N ALA A 257 -5.16 0.44 15.70
CA ALA A 257 -3.90 -0.10 15.21
C ALA A 257 -2.79 -0.04 16.29
N GLU A 258 -2.77 1.01 17.10
CA GLU A 258 -1.85 1.18 18.23
C GLU A 258 -2.03 0.08 19.30
N GLU A 259 -3.27 -0.33 19.57
CA GLU A 259 -3.55 -1.47 20.44
C GLU A 259 -2.92 -2.76 19.89
N ALA A 260 -3.07 -3.01 18.58
CA ALA A 260 -2.50 -4.20 17.94
C ALA A 260 -0.96 -4.21 17.98
N VAL A 261 -0.29 -3.10 17.69
CA VAL A 261 1.19 -3.09 17.66
C VAL A 261 1.85 -3.18 19.04
N ASN A 262 1.09 -2.91 20.11
CA ASN A 262 1.60 -2.90 21.48
C ASN A 262 1.50 -4.27 22.19
N VAL A 263 0.91 -5.29 21.55
CA VAL A 263 0.87 -6.65 22.10
C VAL A 263 2.02 -7.50 21.55
N SER A 264 2.62 -8.30 22.43
CA SER A 264 3.68 -9.27 22.05
C SER A 264 3.14 -10.67 21.76
N ASP A 265 1.90 -10.96 22.18
CA ASP A 265 1.27 -12.25 21.93
C ASP A 265 0.71 -12.29 20.50
N GLU A 266 1.14 -13.29 19.73
CA GLU A 266 0.77 -13.45 18.32
C GLU A 266 -0.73 -13.68 18.12
N SER A 267 -1.37 -14.46 19.00
CA SER A 267 -2.81 -14.71 18.88
C SER A 267 -3.61 -13.45 19.16
N GLU A 268 -3.18 -12.66 20.14
CA GLU A 268 -3.82 -11.39 20.48
C GLU A 268 -3.59 -10.34 19.40
N TYR A 269 -2.39 -10.28 18.81
CA TYR A 269 -2.09 -9.40 17.67
C TYR A 269 -3.10 -9.62 16.55
N TRP A 270 -3.26 -10.87 16.10
CA TRP A 270 -4.16 -11.21 15.00
C TRP A 270 -5.64 -11.02 15.35
N ARG A 271 -6.02 -11.21 16.62
CA ARG A 271 -7.36 -10.89 17.09
C ARG A 271 -7.65 -9.39 16.95
N LEU A 272 -6.74 -8.52 17.40
CA LEU A 272 -6.88 -7.07 17.30
C LEU A 272 -6.83 -6.58 15.85
N VAL A 273 -5.99 -7.16 14.99
CA VAL A 273 -5.98 -6.87 13.56
C VAL A 273 -7.32 -7.24 12.91
N SER A 274 -7.93 -8.36 13.31
CA SER A 274 -9.26 -8.75 12.85
C SER A 274 -10.36 -7.78 13.32
N ASP A 275 -10.30 -7.32 14.57
CA ASP A 275 -11.24 -6.33 15.11
C ASP A 275 -11.10 -4.98 14.37
N LEU A 276 -9.86 -4.56 14.10
CA LEU A 276 -9.53 -3.39 13.29
C LEU A 276 -10.09 -3.53 11.86
N ASP A 277 -9.84 -4.65 11.17
CA ASP A 277 -10.37 -4.90 9.83
C ASP A 277 -11.90 -4.81 9.79
N PHE A 278 -12.57 -5.44 10.76
CA PHE A 278 -14.02 -5.36 10.90
C PHE A 278 -14.48 -3.91 11.04
N TRP A 279 -13.87 -3.13 11.94
CA TRP A 279 -14.23 -1.73 12.17
C TRP A 279 -14.02 -0.85 10.92
N LEU A 280 -12.95 -1.08 10.15
CA LEU A 280 -12.67 -0.35 8.92
C LEU A 280 -13.69 -0.67 7.81
N ARG A 281 -14.18 -1.92 7.75
CA ARG A 281 -15.12 -2.37 6.72
C ARG A 281 -16.60 -2.19 7.07
N CYS A 282 -16.93 -1.88 8.32
CA CYS A 282 -18.32 -1.74 8.80
C CYS A 282 -19.15 -0.67 8.07
N ASP A 283 -18.49 0.26 7.37
CA ASP A 283 -19.13 1.38 6.66
C ASP A 283 -18.66 1.39 5.20
N GLY A 284 -18.67 0.21 4.57
CA GLY A 284 -18.16 -0.02 3.22
C GLY A 284 -16.70 0.40 3.08
N HIS A 285 -16.38 1.12 2.01
CA HIS A 285 -15.04 1.66 1.72
C HIS A 285 -14.77 3.04 2.34
N ALA A 286 -15.64 3.53 3.23
CA ALA A 286 -15.55 4.89 3.76
C ALA A 286 -14.42 5.09 4.78
N ARG A 287 -13.97 4.01 5.43
CA ARG A 287 -12.82 3.99 6.33
C ARG A 287 -11.67 3.15 5.78
N ASN A 288 -11.59 3.01 4.45
CA ASN A 288 -10.44 2.37 3.81
C ASN A 288 -9.16 3.19 4.09
N PRO A 289 -8.11 2.59 4.68
CA PRO A 289 -6.82 3.24 4.90
C PRO A 289 -5.96 3.25 3.61
N GLY A 290 -6.48 3.93 2.59
CA GLY A 290 -5.90 3.91 1.24
C GLY A 290 -4.55 4.60 1.18
N THR A 291 -4.39 5.75 1.86
CA THR A 291 -3.10 6.45 1.87
C THR A 291 -2.02 5.62 2.57
N THR A 292 -2.38 4.90 3.63
CA THR A 292 -1.47 3.96 4.32
C THR A 292 -1.01 2.86 3.35
N ALA A 293 -1.91 2.30 2.56
CA ALA A 293 -1.56 1.31 1.56
C ALA A 293 -0.67 1.86 0.44
N ASP A 294 -0.93 3.08 -0.04
CA ASP A 294 -0.07 3.76 -1.02
C ASP A 294 1.38 3.88 -0.51
N LEU A 295 1.57 4.27 0.76
CA LEU A 295 2.89 4.38 1.38
C LEU A 295 3.60 3.03 1.52
N VAL A 296 2.87 1.97 1.87
CA VAL A 296 3.43 0.61 1.94
C VAL A 296 3.85 0.13 0.56
N GLY A 297 3.05 0.39 -0.48
CA GLY A 297 3.41 0.08 -1.87
C GLY A 297 4.65 0.85 -2.32
N ALA A 298 4.76 2.14 -1.98
CA ALA A 298 5.96 2.93 -2.26
C ALA A 298 7.20 2.37 -1.53
N ALA A 299 7.05 1.94 -0.27
CA ALA A 299 8.14 1.32 0.49
C ALA A 299 8.59 -0.02 -0.12
N LEU A 300 7.66 -0.82 -0.63
CA LEU A 300 7.97 -2.04 -1.38
C LEU A 300 8.80 -1.74 -2.63
N LEU A 301 8.47 -0.69 -3.38
CA LEU A 301 9.28 -0.27 -4.54
C LEU A 301 10.70 0.13 -4.13
N VAL A 302 10.87 0.89 -3.04
CA VAL A 302 12.20 1.25 -2.53
C VAL A 302 13.02 0.01 -2.19
N SER A 303 12.43 -0.95 -1.45
CA SER A 303 13.10 -2.19 -1.07
C SER A 303 13.49 -3.04 -2.30
N LEU A 304 12.59 -3.13 -3.29
CA LEU A 304 12.85 -3.82 -4.55
C LEU A 304 13.97 -3.15 -5.37
N LEU A 305 14.02 -1.81 -5.41
CA LEU A 305 15.10 -1.08 -6.08
C LEU A 305 16.45 -1.29 -5.39
N ALA A 306 16.49 -1.29 -4.05
CA ALA A 306 17.71 -1.55 -3.28
C ALA A 306 18.26 -2.97 -3.54
N SER A 307 17.39 -3.95 -3.81
CA SER A 307 17.80 -5.32 -4.14
C SER A 307 18.38 -5.51 -5.56
N ARG A 308 18.41 -4.46 -6.40
CA ARG A 308 19.04 -4.51 -7.74
C ARG A 308 20.55 -4.34 -7.72
N GLY A 309 21.11 -3.77 -6.65
CA GLY A 309 22.53 -3.35 -6.55
C GLY A 309 23.19 -3.85 -5.29
#